data_AF-A0AAW1XW15-F1
#
_entry.id   AF-A0AAW1XW15-F1
#
_cell.length_a   1.000
_cell.length_b   1.000
_cell.length_c   1.000
_cell.angle_alpha   90.00
_cell.angle_beta   90.00
_cell.angle_gamma   90.00
#
_symmetry.space_group_name_H-M   'P 1'
#
loop_
_entity.id
_entity.type
_entity.pdbx_description
1 polymer ?
#
loop_
_entity_poly.entity_id
_entity_poly.type
_entity_poly.pdbx_seq_one_letter_code
_entity_poly.pdbx_strand_id
1 'polypeptide(L)'
;MDSSKKKPPKPKPKPAKNKAPAPVQITAEKILRQARDLHDTAQTRPPKHQINDAAELAEYQSRKRKEFEDQIQRTSGKNLSAWAKYAE
;
A
#
# COMPACT_ATOMS: atom_id res chain seq x y z
N MET A 1 -23.00 -29.48 25.88
CA MET A 1 -23.84 -29.11 24.72
C MET A 1 -22.97 -28.32 23.75
N ASP A 2 -22.30 -29.03 22.85
CA ASP A 2 -21.33 -28.45 21.92
C ASP A 2 -22.08 -27.75 20.77
N SER A 3 -22.07 -26.42 20.79
CA SER A 3 -22.73 -25.59 19.78
C SER A 3 -21.83 -25.47 18.55
N SER A 4 -21.88 -26.48 17.68
CA SER A 4 -21.21 -26.46 16.39
C SER A 4 -21.77 -25.33 15.52
N LYS A 5 -21.03 -24.22 15.45
CA LYS A 5 -21.34 -23.03 14.64
C LYS A 5 -21.30 -23.43 13.15
N LYS A 6 -22.46 -23.70 12.55
CA LYS A 6 -22.61 -23.88 11.10
C LYS A 6 -22.11 -22.61 10.37
N LYS A 7 -21.07 -22.77 9.55
CA LYS A 7 -20.57 -21.69 8.68
C LYS A 7 -21.70 -21.25 7.72
N PRO A 8 -21.83 -19.93 7.46
CA PRO A 8 -22.88 -19.43 6.58
C PRO A 8 -22.71 -19.99 5.15
N PRO A 9 -23.82 -20.28 4.44
CA PRO A 9 -23.76 -20.79 3.08
C PRO A 9 -23.12 -19.74 2.15
N LYS A 10 -22.18 -20.18 1.30
CA LYS A 10 -21.56 -19.30 0.30
C LYS A 10 -22.63 -18.80 -0.68
N PRO A 11 -22.60 -17.52 -1.09
CA PRO A 11 -23.57 -16.99 -2.04
C PRO A 11 -23.50 -17.77 -3.36
N LYS A 12 -24.66 -18.23 -3.83
CA LYS A 12 -24.77 -18.93 -5.12
C LYS A 12 -24.46 -17.94 -6.26
N PRO A 13 -23.64 -18.33 -7.25
CA PRO A 13 -23.36 -17.45 -8.39
C PRO A 13 -24.66 -17.16 -9.14
N LYS A 14 -24.87 -15.88 -9.46
CA LYS A 14 -26.04 -15.46 -10.26
C LYS A 14 -25.86 -16.00 -11.69
N PRO A 15 -26.92 -16.52 -12.32
CA PRO A 15 -26.83 -17.01 -13.69
C PRO A 15 -26.43 -15.87 -14.64
N ALA A 16 -25.53 -16.17 -15.57
CA ALA A 16 -25.12 -15.23 -16.60
C ALA A 16 -26.32 -14.88 -17.50
N LYS A 17 -26.54 -13.59 -17.71
CA LYS A 17 -27.64 -13.07 -18.54
C LYS A 17 -27.38 -13.29 -20.04
N ASN A 18 -26.11 -13.40 -20.43
CA ASN A 18 -25.69 -13.66 -21.80
C ASN A 18 -24.59 -14.73 -21.78
N LYS A 19 -24.70 -15.73 -22.67
CA LYS A 19 -23.77 -16.86 -22.82
C LYS A 19 -23.01 -16.85 -24.16
N ALA A 20 -23.24 -15.85 -25.01
CA ALA A 20 -22.46 -15.69 -26.23
C ALA A 20 -20.98 -15.42 -25.89
N PRO A 21 -20.01 -15.89 -26.70
CA PRO A 21 -18.60 -15.58 -26.49
C PRO A 21 -18.38 -14.07 -26.60
N ALA A 22 -17.55 -13.52 -25.71
CA ALA A 22 -17.18 -12.11 -25.81
C ALA A 22 -16.35 -11.89 -27.09
N PRO A 23 -16.61 -10.83 -27.88
CA PRO A 23 -15.85 -10.53 -29.08
C PRO A 23 -14.38 -10.23 -28.78
N VAL A 24 -14.10 -9.70 -27.59
CA VAL A 24 -12.76 -9.52 -27.05
C VAL A 24 -12.65 -10.29 -25.74
N GLN A 25 -11.72 -11.22 -25.69
CA GLN A 25 -11.44 -11.98 -24.46
C GLN A 25 -10.51 -11.17 -23.55
N ILE A 26 -10.72 -11.28 -22.24
CA ILE A 26 -9.82 -10.67 -21.26
C ILE A 26 -8.60 -11.59 -21.11
N THR A 27 -7.42 -11.09 -21.49
CA THR A 27 -6.16 -11.82 -21.38
C THR A 27 -5.43 -11.49 -20.08
N ALA A 28 -4.43 -12.30 -19.72
CA ALA A 28 -3.57 -12.05 -18.57
C ALA A 28 -2.85 -10.69 -18.68
N GLU A 29 -2.32 -10.36 -19.85
CA GLU A 29 -1.66 -9.06 -20.07
C GLU A 29 -2.60 -7.89 -19.80
N LYS A 30 -3.85 -7.96 -20.27
CA LYS A 30 -4.84 -6.90 -20.06
C LYS A 30 -5.10 -6.67 -18.57
N ILE A 31 -5.22 -7.74 -17.79
CA ILE A 31 -5.40 -7.65 -16.33
C ILE A 31 -4.16 -7.04 -15.68
N LEU A 32 -2.95 -7.50 -16.04
CA LEU A 32 -1.70 -7.01 -15.46
C LEU A 32 -1.45 -5.53 -15.78
N ARG A 33 -1.67 -5.13 -17.04
CA ARG A 33 -1.56 -3.73 -17.49
C ARG A 33 -2.57 -2.85 -16.77
N GLN A 34 -3.84 -3.25 -16.77
CA GLN A 34 -4.90 -2.49 -16.10
C GLN A 34 -4.64 -2.38 -14.59
N ALA A 35 -4.18 -3.45 -13.94
CA ALA A 35 -3.82 -3.41 -12.53
C ALA A 35 -2.66 -2.43 -12.26
N ARG A 36 -1.66 -2.40 -13.14
CA ARG A 36 -0.54 -1.46 -13.04
C ARG A 36 -0.99 -0.02 -13.20
N ASP A 37 -1.77 0.28 -14.23
CA ASP A 37 -2.28 1.62 -14.50
C ASP A 37 -3.14 2.12 -13.33
N LEU A 38 -4.00 1.26 -12.79
CA LEU A 38 -4.81 1.58 -11.61
C LEU A 38 -3.95 1.88 -10.37
N HIS A 39 -2.91 1.07 -10.13
CA HIS A 39 -2.00 1.30 -9.01
C HIS A 39 -1.24 2.63 -9.17
N ASP A 40 -0.73 2.93 -10.37
CA ASP A 40 0.00 4.17 -10.64
C ASP A 40 -0.90 5.41 -10.50
N THR A 41 -2.19 5.32 -10.83
CA THR A 41 -3.16 6.40 -10.58
C THR A 41 -3.52 6.56 -9.10
N ALA A 42 -3.46 5.49 -8.30
CA ALA A 42 -3.77 5.52 -6.87
C ALA A 42 -2.64 6.12 -6.01
N GLN A 43 -1.42 6.21 -6.55
CA GLN A 43 -0.27 6.76 -5.84
C GLN A 43 -0.35 8.30 -5.77
N THR A 44 -1.25 8.83 -4.94
CA THR A 44 -1.28 10.26 -4.62
C THR A 44 -0.01 10.62 -3.86
N ARG A 45 0.88 11.37 -4.51
CA ARG A 45 2.06 11.90 -3.81
C ARG A 45 1.58 12.79 -2.66
N PRO A 46 2.17 12.68 -1.46
CA PRO A 46 1.83 13.59 -0.37
C PRO A 46 2.09 15.04 -0.84
N PRO A 47 1.26 16.01 -0.40
CA PRO A 47 1.45 17.40 -0.75
C PRO A 47 2.83 17.88 -0.30
N LYS A 48 3.42 18.82 -1.06
CA LYS A 48 4.65 19.49 -0.64
C LYS A 48 4.35 20.31 0.61
N HIS A 49 4.84 19.86 1.74
CA HIS A 49 4.70 20.54 3.02
C HIS A 49 5.82 21.58 3.17
N GLN A 50 5.45 22.84 3.43
CA GLN A 50 6.39 23.92 3.72
C GLN A 50 6.38 24.19 5.22
N ILE A 51 7.56 24.21 5.84
CA ILE A 51 7.74 24.50 7.27
C ILE A 51 7.84 26.02 7.42
N ASN A 52 6.97 26.62 8.22
CA ASN A 52 6.84 28.08 8.31
C ASN A 52 7.38 28.66 9.62
N ASP A 53 7.45 27.87 10.69
CA ASP A 53 7.93 28.33 11.99
C ASP A 53 8.97 27.38 12.63
N ALA A 54 9.61 27.85 13.70
CA ALA A 54 10.66 27.11 14.39
C ALA A 54 10.14 25.92 15.23
N ALA A 55 8.89 25.99 15.70
CA ALA A 55 8.28 24.93 16.48
C ALA A 55 7.94 23.72 15.59
N GLU A 56 7.35 24.00 14.43
CA GLU A 56 7.08 23.07 13.34
C GLU A 56 8.37 22.45 12.81
N LEU A 57 9.44 23.24 12.68
CA LEU A 57 10.75 22.71 12.31
C LEU A 57 11.27 21.69 13.34
N ALA A 58 11.15 22.00 14.63
CA ALA A 58 11.59 21.10 15.69
C ALA A 58 10.75 19.80 15.74
N GLU A 59 9.44 19.91 15.55
CA GLU A 59 8.55 18.74 15.46
C GLU A 59 8.88 17.88 14.23
N TYR A 60 9.10 18.52 13.07
CA TYR A 60 9.50 17.84 11.84
C TYR A 60 10.82 17.08 12.02
N GLN A 61 11.84 17.72 12.60
CA GLN A 61 13.14 17.10 12.87
C GLN A 61 13.00 15.93 13.86
N SER A 62 12.21 16.09 14.91
CA SER A 62 11.98 15.05 15.91
C SER A 62 11.29 13.83 15.32
N ARG A 63 10.26 14.05 14.49
CA ARG A 63 9.58 12.99 13.74
C ARG A 63 10.54 12.28 12.78
N LYS A 64 11.32 13.04 12.01
CA LYS A 64 12.28 12.47 11.05
C LYS A 64 13.38 11.67 11.71
N ARG A 65 13.93 12.16 12.83
CA ARG A 65 14.90 11.40 13.63
C ARG A 65 14.33 10.04 14.03
N LYS A 66 13.12 10.02 14.59
CA LYS A 66 12.47 8.77 14.99
C LYS A 66 12.24 7.82 13.82
N GLU A 67 11.81 8.32 12.66
CA GLU A 67 11.64 7.48 11.45
C GLU A 67 12.95 6.79 11.05
N PHE A 68 14.08 7.51 11.07
CA PHE A 68 15.39 6.93 10.76
C PHE A 68 15.87 5.95 11.83
N GLU A 69 15.75 6.31 13.10
CA GLU A 69 16.14 5.45 14.23
C GLU A 69 15.33 4.15 14.22
N ASP A 70 14.02 4.21 14.01
CA ASP A 70 13.15 3.04 13.89
C ASP A 70 13.59 2.15 12.71
N GLN A 71 13.92 2.74 11.55
CA GLN A 71 14.39 2.00 10.37
C GLN A 71 15.72 1.28 10.64
N ILE A 72 16.66 1.98 11.27
CA ILE A 72 17.97 1.46 11.66
C ILE A 72 17.81 0.35 12.71
N GLN A 73 16.96 0.57 13.72
CA GLN A 73 16.69 -0.38 14.79
C GLN A 73 16.03 -1.66 14.26
N ARG A 74 15.02 -1.55 13.38
CA ARG A 74 14.34 -2.69 12.74
C ARG A 74 15.28 -3.58 11.96
N THR A 75 16.33 -3.00 11.41
CA THR A 75 17.31 -3.73 10.58
C THR A 75 18.60 -4.04 11.34
N SER A 76 18.52 -3.93 12.67
CA SER A 76 19.60 -4.19 13.62
C SER A 76 20.91 -3.51 13.22
N GLY A 77 20.82 -2.29 12.68
CA GLY A 77 21.96 -1.47 12.29
C GLY A 77 22.68 -1.89 11.00
N LYS A 78 22.25 -2.97 10.31
CA LYS A 78 22.96 -3.52 9.14
C LYS A 78 22.78 -2.70 7.86
N ASN A 79 21.74 -1.89 7.80
CA ASN A 79 21.42 -1.08 6.64
C ASN A 79 22.24 0.22 6.60
N LEU A 80 23.45 0.14 6.01
CA LEU A 80 24.35 1.29 5.82
C LEU A 80 23.70 2.43 5.01
N SER A 81 22.81 2.12 4.07
CA SER A 81 22.07 3.16 3.32
C SER A 81 21.15 3.99 4.20
N ALA A 82 20.57 3.41 5.26
CA ALA A 82 19.73 4.16 6.20
C ALA A 82 20.58 5.12 7.05
N TRP A 83 21.78 4.69 7.48
CA TRP A 83 22.75 5.53 8.16
C TRP A 83 23.26 6.68 7.29
N ALA A 84 23.61 6.39 6.02
CA ALA A 84 24.07 7.41 5.09
C ALA A 84 23.02 8.52 4.88
N LYS A 85 21.74 8.14 4.71
CA LYS A 85 20.64 9.10 4.56
C LYS A 85 20.29 9.88 5.84
N TYR A 86 20.65 9.34 7.00
CA TYR A 86 20.45 10.03 8.28
C TYR A 86 21.55 11.06 8.56
N ALA A 87 22.75 10.84 8.01
CA ALA A 87 23.90 11.72 8.19
C ALA A 87 24.05 12.80 7.11
N GLU A 88 23.33 12.67 5.99
CA GLU A 88 23.18 13.69 4.95
C GLU A 88 22.32 14.86 5.45
#